data_AF-A0A0N5BUU6-F1
#
_entry.id   AF-A0A0N5BUU6-F1
#
_cell.length_a   1.000
_cell.length_b   1.000
_cell.length_c   1.000
_cell.angle_alpha   90.00
_cell.angle_beta   90.00
_cell.angle_gamma   90.00
#
_symmetry.space_group_name_H-M   'P 1'
#
loop_
_entity.id
_entity.type
_entity.pdbx_description
1 polymer ?
#
loop_
_entity_poly.entity_id
_entity_poly.type
_entity_poly.pdbx_seq_one_letter_code
_entity_poly.pdbx_strand_id
1 'polypeptide(L)'
;RVENLELDLEFQHLDAPKDFIIPVRNSMKSIFIHEVENTAFVNLKMIKYMVENNPDLCKFNLYFSSLETYRMVVETIVQEELSRSNKDCLHKHISLGLGISRDDDPSELLNYLNSGEFPYNFTHGEYDLYEGTLECPACGGVDSIEILGKRFV
;
A
#
# COMPACT_ATOMS: atom_id res chain seq x y z
N ARG A 1 10.00 -7.11 19.85
CA ARG A 1 10.06 -6.93 18.39
C ARG A 1 8.66 -7.19 17.86
N VAL A 2 8.09 -6.28 17.07
CA VAL A 2 6.78 -6.48 16.44
C VAL A 2 7.04 -6.53 14.94
N GLU A 3 6.77 -7.67 14.31
CA GLU A 3 6.98 -7.84 12.87
C GLU A 3 5.69 -7.66 12.07
N ASN A 4 4.55 -7.90 12.69
CA ASN A 4 3.24 -7.82 12.05
C ASN A 4 2.33 -6.94 12.91
N LEU A 5 1.66 -5.98 12.29
CA LEU A 5 0.63 -5.16 12.92
C LEU A 5 -0.69 -5.36 12.19
N GLU A 6 -1.75 -5.55 12.95
CA GLU A 6 -3.11 -5.68 12.44
C GLU A 6 -3.95 -4.56 13.05
N LEU A 7 -4.57 -3.76 12.19
CA LEU A 7 -5.45 -2.67 12.55
C LEU A 7 -6.82 -2.97 11.96
N ASP A 8 -7.76 -3.29 12.85
CA ASP A 8 -9.17 -3.40 12.51
C ASP A 8 -9.89 -2.15 13.03
N LEU A 9 -10.36 -1.33 12.11
CA LEU A 9 -10.87 0.03 12.33
C LEU A 9 -12.36 0.09 12.03
N GLU A 10 -13.12 -0.78 12.70
CA GLU A 10 -14.58 -0.82 12.64
C GLU A 10 -15.20 0.21 13.59
N PHE A 11 -15.16 1.51 13.23
CA PHE A 11 -15.81 2.55 14.02
C PHE A 11 -17.26 2.74 13.58
N GLN A 12 -18.18 1.96 14.15
CA GLN A 12 -19.61 2.21 13.98
C GLN A 12 -19.99 3.58 14.59
N HIS A 13 -20.32 4.56 13.75
CA HIS A 13 -20.94 5.84 14.13
C HIS A 13 -20.13 6.78 15.05
N LEU A 14 -18.80 6.68 15.06
CA LEU A 14 -17.95 7.56 15.88
C LEU A 14 -17.05 8.44 15.01
N ASP A 15 -16.96 9.73 15.35
CA ASP A 15 -15.90 10.64 14.86
C ASP A 15 -14.55 10.06 15.29
N ALA A 16 -13.92 9.28 14.42
CA ALA A 16 -12.64 8.66 14.73
C ALA A 16 -11.58 9.75 15.00
N PRO A 17 -10.72 9.60 16.03
CA PRO A 17 -9.74 10.63 16.36
C PRO A 17 -8.79 10.87 15.18
N LYS A 18 -8.85 12.06 14.58
CA LYS A 18 -8.02 12.42 13.42
C LYS A 18 -6.53 12.51 13.77
N ASP A 19 -6.21 12.59 15.06
CA ASP A 19 -4.88 12.68 15.64
C ASP A 19 -4.38 11.34 16.22
N PHE A 20 -5.10 10.23 15.99
CA PHE A 20 -4.63 8.92 16.39
C PHE A 20 -3.27 8.62 15.76
N ILE A 21 -2.30 8.23 16.60
CA ILE A 21 -0.98 7.80 16.14
C ILE A 21 -0.94 6.29 16.19
N ILE A 22 -0.89 5.67 15.01
CA ILE A 22 -0.63 4.23 14.91
C ILE A 22 0.75 3.97 15.52
N PRO A 23 0.86 3.07 16.52
CA PRO A 23 2.14 2.80 17.16
C PRO A 23 3.07 2.10 16.17
N VAL A 24 4.05 2.85 15.67
CA VAL A 24 5.06 2.33 14.76
C VAL A 24 6.26 1.78 15.53
N ARG A 25 6.68 0.56 15.18
CA ARG A 25 7.91 -0.08 15.67
C ARG A 25 8.78 -0.43 14.47
N ASN A 26 9.97 0.15 14.39
CA ASN A 26 10.95 0.00 13.29
C ASN A 26 11.31 -1.44 12.84
N SER A 27 10.80 -2.47 13.51
CA SER A 27 10.96 -3.88 13.17
C SER A 27 9.80 -4.46 12.34
N MET A 28 8.78 -3.65 12.02
CA MET A 28 7.58 -4.10 11.31
C MET A 28 7.90 -4.44 9.86
N LYS A 29 7.45 -5.62 9.43
CA LYS A 29 7.62 -6.18 8.09
C LYS A 29 6.30 -6.27 7.33
N SER A 30 5.21 -6.47 8.08
CA SER A 30 3.87 -6.50 7.50
C SER A 30 2.86 -5.68 8.29
N ILE A 31 1.90 -5.13 7.56
CA ILE A 31 0.74 -4.46 8.13
C ILE A 31 -0.54 -4.98 7.46
N PHE A 32 -1.57 -5.14 8.26
CA PHE A 32 -2.95 -5.33 7.82
C PHE A 32 -3.77 -4.14 8.32
N ILE A 33 -4.52 -3.52 7.43
CA ILE A 33 -5.42 -2.40 7.72
C ILE A 33 -6.78 -2.75 7.14
N HIS A 34 -7.77 -2.82 8.00
CA HIS A 34 -9.18 -2.98 7.65
C HIS A 34 -9.96 -1.78 8.14
N GLU A 35 -10.54 -1.04 7.21
CA GLU A 35 -11.34 0.16 7.45
C GLU A 35 -12.65 0.00 6.68
N VAL A 36 -13.76 -0.05 7.41
CA VAL A 36 -15.10 -0.24 6.85
C VAL A 36 -15.81 1.11 6.64
N GLU A 37 -16.95 1.03 5.93
CA GLU A 37 -17.75 2.16 5.49
C GLU A 37 -17.94 3.27 6.55
N ASN A 38 -17.91 4.52 6.06
CA ASN A 38 -18.11 5.77 6.81
C ASN A 38 -16.96 6.19 7.74
N THR A 39 -15.77 5.62 7.56
CA THR A 39 -14.56 6.09 8.25
C THR A 39 -13.51 6.55 7.22
N ALA A 40 -12.91 7.72 7.48
CA ALA A 40 -11.78 8.27 6.73
C ALA A 40 -10.61 8.49 7.69
N PHE A 41 -10.38 7.48 8.53
CA PHE A 41 -9.35 7.44 9.54
C PHE A 41 -7.98 7.29 8.89
N VAL A 42 -7.83 6.35 7.96
CA VAL A 42 -6.57 6.15 7.25
C VAL A 42 -6.38 7.29 6.26
N ASN A 43 -5.30 8.04 6.44
CA ASN A 43 -4.97 9.18 5.60
C ASN A 43 -3.49 9.15 5.20
N LEU A 44 -3.17 9.97 4.20
CA LEU A 44 -1.83 10.15 3.64
C LEU A 44 -0.74 10.30 4.71
N LYS A 45 -0.99 11.12 5.74
CA LYS A 45 0.00 11.40 6.79
C LYS A 45 0.30 10.16 7.62
N MET A 46 -0.71 9.33 7.90
CA MET A 46 -0.52 8.08 8.63
C MET A 46 0.28 7.06 7.82
N ILE A 47 -0.10 6.85 6.55
CA ILE A 47 0.62 5.91 5.66
C ILE A 47 2.08 6.34 5.50
N LYS A 48 2.32 7.62 5.18
CA LYS A 48 3.66 8.18 5.05
C LYS A 48 4.50 7.94 6.31
N TYR A 49 3.97 8.28 7.48
CA TYR A 49 4.65 8.07 8.75
C TYR A 49 4.97 6.59 8.99
N MET A 50 4.04 5.68 8.69
CA MET A 50 4.24 4.24 8.81
C MET A 50 5.33 3.75 7.87
N VAL A 51 5.29 4.13 6.60
CA VAL A 51 6.33 3.72 5.65
C VAL A 51 7.67 4.25 6.12
N GLU A 52 7.83 5.56 6.31
CA GLU A 52 9.08 6.24 6.71
C GLU A 52 9.76 5.65 7.95
N ASN A 53 9.00 5.22 8.95
CA ASN A 53 9.54 4.73 10.22
C ASN A 53 9.76 3.21 10.26
N ASN A 54 9.38 2.47 9.22
CA ASN A 54 9.61 1.02 9.10
C ASN A 54 10.34 0.70 7.79
N PRO A 55 11.68 0.70 7.77
CA PRO A 55 12.44 0.38 6.55
C PRO A 55 12.21 -1.06 6.08
N ASP A 56 11.97 -1.98 7.01
CA ASP A 56 11.72 -3.40 6.73
C ASP A 56 10.27 -3.70 6.28
N LEU A 57 9.37 -2.70 6.29
CA LEU A 57 7.97 -2.90 5.91
C LEU A 57 7.86 -3.12 4.41
N CYS A 58 7.43 -4.31 4.02
CA CYS A 58 7.33 -4.71 2.62
C CYS A 58 5.99 -5.36 2.26
N LYS A 59 5.16 -5.72 3.24
CA LYS A 59 3.88 -6.38 3.01
C LYS A 59 2.73 -5.55 3.57
N PHE A 60 1.77 -5.23 2.72
CA PHE A 60 0.58 -4.46 3.07
C PHE A 60 -0.65 -5.27 2.68
N ASN A 61 -1.59 -5.44 3.60
CA ASN A 61 -2.91 -5.99 3.32
C ASN A 61 -3.93 -4.92 3.66
N LEU A 62 -4.65 -4.42 2.67
CA LEU A 62 -5.39 -3.17 2.72
C LEU A 62 -6.84 -3.43 2.32
N TYR A 63 -7.75 -3.09 3.21
CA TYR A 63 -9.19 -3.24 3.03
C TYR A 63 -9.82 -1.89 3.31
N PHE A 64 -10.27 -1.23 2.25
CA PHE A 64 -10.87 0.11 2.30
C PHE A 64 -12.20 0.10 1.58
N SER A 65 -13.10 0.99 1.98
CA SER A 65 -14.43 1.12 1.37
C SER A 65 -14.46 1.96 0.08
N SER A 66 -13.32 2.45 -0.43
CA SER A 66 -13.30 3.26 -1.65
C SER A 66 -12.03 3.09 -2.49
N LEU A 67 -12.20 3.13 -3.82
CA LEU A 67 -11.10 3.10 -4.79
C LEU A 67 -10.19 4.33 -4.69
N GLU A 68 -10.74 5.50 -4.32
CA GLU A 68 -9.96 6.72 -4.09
C GLU A 68 -8.96 6.52 -2.94
N THR A 69 -9.40 5.89 -1.84
CA THR A 69 -8.52 5.53 -0.72
C THR A 69 -7.44 4.56 -1.18
N TYR A 70 -7.79 3.53 -1.96
CA TYR A 70 -6.80 2.61 -2.51
C TYR A 70 -5.73 3.32 -3.32
N ARG A 71 -6.13 4.15 -4.28
CA ARG A 71 -5.21 4.91 -5.12
C ARG A 71 -4.28 5.77 -4.27
N MET A 72 -4.83 6.56 -3.36
CA MET A 72 -4.05 7.43 -2.48
C MET A 72 -3.05 6.65 -1.63
N VAL A 73 -3.46 5.52 -1.02
CA VAL A 73 -2.56 4.72 -0.17
C VAL A 73 -1.47 4.04 -1.00
N VAL A 74 -1.81 3.45 -2.15
CA VAL A 74 -0.84 2.81 -3.06
C VAL A 74 0.18 3.84 -3.57
N GLU A 75 -0.29 5.00 -4.04
CA GLU A 75 0.57 6.11 -4.47
C GLU A 75 1.53 6.53 -3.36
N THR A 76 1.03 6.69 -2.14
CA THR A 76 1.85 7.08 -0.99
C THR A 76 2.94 6.05 -0.71
N ILE A 77 2.57 4.77 -0.63
CA ILE A 77 3.54 3.69 -0.36
C ILE A 77 4.62 3.72 -1.44
N VAL A 78 4.24 3.75 -2.71
CA VAL A 78 5.17 3.74 -3.82
C VAL A 78 6.11 4.95 -3.78
N GLN A 79 5.61 6.17 -3.59
CA GLN A 79 6.44 7.36 -3.56
C GLN A 79 7.46 7.35 -2.41
N GLU A 80 7.05 6.90 -1.22
CA GLU A 80 7.96 6.85 -0.08
C GLU A 80 9.03 5.76 -0.24
N GLU A 81 8.70 4.63 -0.85
CA GLU A 81 9.68 3.57 -1.11
C GLU A 81 10.66 3.97 -2.21
N LEU A 82 10.20 4.61 -3.29
CA LEU A 82 11.09 5.14 -4.32
C LEU A 82 12.03 6.23 -3.80
N SER A 83 11.55 7.09 -2.89
CA SER A 83 12.37 8.09 -2.20
C SER A 83 13.54 7.45 -1.43
N ARG A 84 13.36 6.26 -0.87
CA ARG A 84 14.41 5.50 -0.18
C ARG A 84 15.36 4.83 -1.15
N SER A 85 14.84 4.13 -2.16
CA SER A 85 15.65 3.48 -3.18
C SER A 85 16.60 4.46 -3.87
N ASN A 86 16.15 5.69 -4.15
CA ASN A 86 16.96 6.72 -4.80
C ASN A 86 18.05 7.33 -3.90
N LYS A 87 17.90 7.29 -2.58
CA LYS A 87 18.87 7.88 -1.64
C LYS A 87 19.95 6.90 -1.22
N ASP A 88 19.54 5.68 -0.90
CA ASP A 88 20.38 4.70 -0.22
C ASP A 88 20.55 3.39 -1.01
N CYS A 89 20.02 3.30 -2.23
CA CYS A 89 19.98 2.08 -3.06
C CYS A 89 19.38 0.88 -2.31
N LEU A 90 18.38 1.13 -1.47
CA LEU A 90 17.69 0.12 -0.68
C LEU A 90 16.59 -0.54 -1.51
N HIS A 91 17.01 -1.43 -2.41
CA HIS A 91 16.07 -2.13 -3.28
C HIS A 91 15.24 -3.16 -2.52
N LYS A 92 13.95 -3.22 -2.85
CA LYS A 92 12.98 -4.03 -2.15
C LYS A 92 11.92 -4.58 -3.08
N HIS A 93 11.36 -5.71 -2.64
CA HIS A 93 10.11 -6.23 -3.14
C HIS A 93 8.99 -5.78 -2.22
N ILE A 94 7.92 -5.19 -2.77
CA ILE A 94 6.73 -4.77 -2.03
C ILE A 94 5.55 -5.63 -2.50
N SER A 95 4.78 -6.15 -1.55
CA SER A 95 3.57 -6.92 -1.83
C SER A 95 2.35 -6.21 -1.22
N LEU A 96 1.37 -5.89 -2.07
CA LEU A 96 0.13 -5.20 -1.72
C LEU A 96 -1.07 -6.13 -1.95
N GLY A 97 -1.70 -6.61 -0.89
CA GLY A 97 -2.99 -7.29 -0.95
C GLY A 97 -4.14 -6.30 -0.80
N LEU A 98 -5.00 -6.18 -1.80
CA LEU A 98 -6.14 -5.27 -1.82
C LEU A 98 -7.46 -6.04 -1.69
N GLY A 99 -8.24 -5.72 -0.66
CA GLY A 99 -9.59 -6.23 -0.44
C GLY A 99 -10.67 -5.43 -1.14
N ILE A 100 -10.90 -5.73 -2.41
CA ILE A 100 -11.85 -5.00 -3.25
C ILE A 100 -13.25 -5.59 -3.03
N SER A 101 -14.26 -4.74 -2.83
CA SER A 101 -15.65 -5.20 -2.75
C SER A 101 -16.06 -5.90 -4.04
N ARG A 102 -16.99 -6.85 -3.96
CA ARG A 102 -17.59 -7.47 -5.15
C ARG A 102 -18.36 -6.48 -6.01
N ASP A 103 -18.89 -5.44 -5.39
CA ASP A 103 -19.72 -4.44 -6.04
C ASP A 103 -18.87 -3.30 -6.65
N ASP A 104 -17.58 -3.22 -6.29
CA ASP A 104 -16.66 -2.23 -6.85
C ASP A 104 -16.16 -2.67 -8.23
N ASP A 105 -16.10 -1.72 -9.16
CA ASP A 105 -15.43 -1.90 -10.44
C ASP A 105 -13.94 -1.52 -10.31
N PRO A 106 -13.00 -2.48 -10.27
CA PRO A 106 -11.58 -2.19 -10.13
C PRO A 106 -10.97 -1.55 -11.39
N SER A 107 -11.75 -1.33 -12.46
CA SER A 107 -11.26 -0.78 -13.72
C SER A 107 -10.54 0.55 -13.55
N GLU A 108 -10.98 1.43 -12.64
CA GLU A 108 -10.28 2.70 -12.40
C GLU A 108 -8.87 2.48 -11.83
N LEU A 109 -8.76 1.61 -10.81
CA LEU A 109 -7.47 1.26 -10.21
C LEU A 109 -6.57 0.54 -11.23
N LEU A 110 -7.12 -0.39 -12.01
CA LEU A 110 -6.39 -1.08 -13.07
C LEU A 110 -5.92 -0.12 -14.16
N ASN A 111 -6.76 0.83 -14.58
CA ASN A 111 -6.39 1.86 -15.55
C ASN A 111 -5.23 2.70 -15.01
N TYR A 112 -5.29 3.10 -13.73
CA TYR A 112 -4.20 3.81 -13.07
C TYR A 112 -2.89 3.00 -13.08
N LEU A 113 -2.93 1.73 -12.65
CA LEU A 113 -1.74 0.86 -12.62
C LEU A 113 -1.13 0.66 -14.02
N ASN A 114 -1.94 0.74 -15.08
CA ASN A 114 -1.51 0.62 -16.48
C ASN A 114 -1.31 1.97 -17.20
N SER A 115 -1.52 3.11 -16.53
CA SER A 115 -1.60 4.44 -17.16
C SER A 115 -0.25 5.05 -17.58
N GLY A 116 0.87 4.41 -17.24
CA GLY A 116 2.20 5.01 -17.33
C GLY A 116 2.48 6.10 -16.28
N GLU A 117 1.46 6.54 -15.53
CA GLU A 117 1.64 7.36 -14.31
C GLU A 117 2.19 6.51 -13.17
N PHE A 118 1.87 5.22 -13.15
CA PHE A 118 2.43 4.28 -12.19
C PHE A 118 3.90 3.98 -12.54
N PRO A 119 4.84 4.16 -11.58
CA PRO A 119 6.26 4.21 -11.92
C PRO A 119 6.89 2.85 -12.21
N TYR A 120 6.24 1.75 -11.84
CA TYR A 120 6.72 0.42 -12.15
C TYR A 120 6.35 0.05 -13.59
N ASN A 121 7.24 -0.67 -14.26
CA ASN A 121 6.98 -1.22 -15.59
C ASN A 121 6.26 -2.55 -15.43
N PHE A 122 5.10 -2.70 -16.07
CA PHE A 122 4.33 -3.93 -16.06
C PHE A 122 5.13 -5.10 -16.64
N THR A 123 5.23 -6.22 -15.91
CA THR A 123 5.99 -7.39 -16.33
C THR A 123 5.11 -8.60 -16.66
N HIS A 124 4.11 -8.92 -15.82
CA HIS A 124 3.20 -10.04 -16.03
C HIS A 124 2.00 -9.97 -15.07
N GLY A 125 0.96 -10.78 -15.32
CA GLY A 125 -0.19 -10.91 -14.41
C GLY A 125 -1.07 -12.09 -14.82
N GLU A 126 -0.68 -13.31 -14.43
CA GLU A 126 -1.49 -14.52 -14.68
C GLU A 126 -2.54 -14.76 -13.57
N TYR A 127 -2.27 -14.31 -12.34
CA TYR A 127 -3.15 -14.46 -11.16
C TYR A 127 -3.29 -13.18 -10.32
N ASP A 128 -2.48 -12.16 -10.61
CA ASP A 128 -2.32 -10.94 -9.81
C ASP A 128 -2.97 -9.76 -10.53
N LEU A 129 -3.39 -8.71 -9.79
CA LEU A 129 -3.89 -7.50 -10.43
C LEU A 129 -2.78 -6.81 -11.21
N TYR A 130 -1.54 -6.86 -10.70
CA TYR A 130 -0.40 -6.18 -11.29
C TYR A 130 0.93 -6.71 -10.71
N GLU A 131 1.88 -7.04 -11.58
CA GLU A 131 3.29 -7.12 -11.22
C GLU A 131 4.10 -6.10 -12.01
N GLY A 132 5.08 -5.47 -11.36
CA GLY A 132 5.98 -4.58 -12.05
C GLY A 132 7.35 -4.45 -11.41
N THR A 133 8.28 -3.93 -12.20
CA THR A 133 9.67 -3.71 -11.79
C THR A 133 10.14 -2.31 -12.16
N LEU A 134 11.09 -1.80 -11.39
CA LEU A 134 11.74 -0.53 -11.65
C LEU A 134 13.24 -0.66 -11.42
N GLU A 135 14.02 -0.38 -12.46
CA GLU A 135 15.47 -0.34 -12.36
C GLU A 135 15.91 0.98 -11.71
N CYS A 136 16.79 0.87 -10.71
CA CYS A 136 17.37 2.01 -10.04
C CYS A 136 18.47 2.63 -10.91
N PRO A 137 18.33 3.91 -11.28
CA PRO A 137 19.31 4.57 -12.15
C PRO A 137 20.67 4.78 -11.46
N ALA A 138 20.73 4.69 -10.11
CA ALA A 138 21.96 4.94 -9.35
C ALA A 138 22.91 3.74 -9.32
N CYS A 139 22.39 2.51 -9.22
CA CYS A 139 23.23 1.31 -9.11
C CYS A 139 22.79 0.12 -9.96
N GLY A 140 21.74 0.25 -10.78
CA GLY A 140 21.20 -0.84 -11.60
C GLY A 140 20.48 -1.94 -10.80
N GLY A 141 20.23 -1.72 -9.50
CA GLY A 141 19.41 -2.62 -8.69
C GLY A 141 17.93 -2.55 -9.12
N VAL A 142 17.11 -3.51 -8.72
CA VAL A 142 15.72 -3.60 -9.17
C VAL A 142 14.79 -3.59 -7.98
N ASP A 143 13.88 -2.61 -7.96
CA ASP A 143 12.69 -2.64 -7.13
C ASP A 143 11.59 -3.43 -7.83
N SER A 144 10.77 -4.13 -7.05
CA SER A 144 9.63 -4.88 -7.60
C SER A 144 8.39 -4.71 -6.74
N ILE A 145 7.24 -4.78 -7.38
CA ILE A 145 5.95 -4.69 -6.74
C ILE A 145 5.00 -5.77 -7.26
N GLU A 146 4.25 -6.36 -6.34
CA GLU A 146 3.17 -7.30 -6.60
C GLU A 146 1.90 -6.73 -5.96
N ILE A 147 0.81 -6.67 -6.73
CA ILE A 147 -0.50 -6.23 -6.26
C ILE A 147 -1.51 -7.35 -6.49
N LEU A 148 -2.06 -7.85 -5.39
CA LEU A 148 -3.02 -8.94 -5.36
C LEU A 148 -4.42 -8.39 -5.08
N GLY A 149 -5.36 -8.66 -5.98
CA GLY A 149 -6.78 -8.35 -5.77
C GLY A 149 -7.50 -9.54 -5.18
N LYS A 150 -8.09 -9.37 -4.00
CA LYS A 150 -8.99 -10.37 -3.42
C LYS A 150 -10.38 -9.76 -3.32
N ARG A 151 -11.34 -10.40 -3.98
CA ARG A 151 -12.77 -10.04 -3.88
C ARG A 151 -13.33 -10.63 -2.59
N PHE A 152 -13.92 -9.79 -1.75
CA PHE A 152 -14.58 -10.22 -0.50
C PHE A 152 -16.10 -10.11 -0.60
N VAL A 153 -16.79 -10.90 0.23
CA VAL A 153 -18.26 -11.08 0.21
C VAL A 153 -18.92 -10.03 1.09
#